data_AF-A0A9K3CQP5-F1
#
_entry.id   AF-A0A9K3CQP5-F1
#
_cell.length_a   1.000
_cell.length_b   1.000
_cell.length_c   1.000
_cell.angle_alpha   90.00
_cell.angle_beta   90.00
_cell.angle_gamma   90.00
#
_symmetry.space_group_name_H-M   'P 1'
#
loop_
_entity.id
_entity.type
_entity.pdbx_description
1 polymer ?
#
loop_
_entity_poly.entity_id
_entity_poly.type
_entity_poly.pdbx_seq_one_letter_code
_entity_poly.pdbx_strand_id
1 'polypeptide(L)'
;MQPQKTADGGGGAPGSVAHGAIAEGRNGSEVFVNRPVHMASIRAVGFDLDFTLLEYNWVLERLIFDKARAYLVEKLHYPISLFNAKYLQASIDPRPRVPDRWPDEEGESEGDETAGDDDDQYPQTGVPFVPPRGIFIDIHTGNLLKIDEFGNVAMGCHGARVLFPGEIEAVYPFSVISKRELESSRFKLFDTFFAAPQSCLWITMVDNVSRYHDVNYQSLWTDLRYVHNNRMELKNLMRGLKQGGNKTFVLTNSQYGYAISMLRFLFELHDYFDYIVVGAQKPHWFGEGIPLREVTNHVMEDIVPQDQVHIETQLSTKRVTYMHPRKVYQGGSIAEFTALTGLTPGSVLYCGDQLLGDISRPKGAFWRTCLIVPEIQWEVKAVQKNLLGVDCLVASELNQSRYLARHDINHIVDDIEEARMQDMQSQVDVSSQEIQVVFNDPFGSIFTTTSARTYYGSRVFNRSDLYTAKVTNLANYSPFNVFRPEMAARFMPHQHMWTTRAEIVAKDEALLRAAEERRRDANNMGPDDSEDYGSVDDVE
;
A
#
# COMPACT_ATOMS: atom_id res chain seq x y z
N MET A 1 -53.90 -29.33 41.09
CA MET A 1 -53.60 -28.22 42.03
C MET A 1 -52.10 -28.05 42.02
N GLN A 2 -51.45 -26.95 41.65
CA GLN A 2 -51.80 -25.57 41.34
C GLN A 2 -50.75 -25.05 40.32
N PRO A 3 -50.98 -23.91 39.66
CA PRO A 3 -50.13 -23.32 38.63
C PRO A 3 -49.17 -22.22 39.16
N GLN A 4 -48.19 -21.88 38.29
CA GLN A 4 -47.45 -20.62 38.10
C GLN A 4 -47.11 -19.69 39.29
N LYS A 5 -45.82 -19.33 39.39
CA LYS A 5 -45.37 -18.00 39.81
C LYS A 5 -44.17 -17.51 38.97
N THR A 6 -44.20 -16.21 38.76
CA THR A 6 -43.45 -15.33 37.87
C THR A 6 -42.09 -14.88 38.42
N ALA A 7 -41.30 -14.31 37.51
CA ALA A 7 -39.99 -13.65 37.64
C ALA A 7 -39.86 -12.61 38.78
N ASP A 8 -38.64 -12.41 39.30
CA ASP A 8 -37.76 -11.26 38.94
C ASP A 8 -36.37 -11.33 39.61
N GLY A 9 -35.37 -10.67 38.99
CA GLY A 9 -34.25 -10.04 39.70
C GLY A 9 -32.85 -10.69 39.66
N GLY A 10 -32.05 -10.34 38.65
CA GLY A 10 -30.61 -10.60 38.62
C GLY A 10 -29.92 -9.95 37.41
N GLY A 11 -29.81 -8.62 37.43
CA GLY A 11 -29.21 -7.84 36.35
C GLY A 11 -27.71 -8.10 36.18
N GLY A 12 -27.34 -8.84 35.15
CA GLY A 12 -26.00 -8.85 34.58
C GLY A 12 -25.86 -7.76 33.52
N ALA A 13 -24.88 -6.88 33.68
CA ALA A 13 -24.56 -5.84 32.71
C ALA A 13 -24.14 -6.46 31.36
N PRO A 14 -24.70 -6.04 30.21
CA PRO A 14 -24.20 -6.41 28.90
C PRO A 14 -23.14 -5.38 28.48
N GLY A 15 -21.86 -5.75 28.48
CA GLY A 15 -20.79 -4.78 28.20
C GLY A 15 -19.46 -5.32 27.71
N SER A 16 -19.36 -6.58 27.30
CA SER A 16 -18.11 -7.15 26.78
C SER A 16 -18.30 -7.88 25.46
N VAL A 17 -18.63 -7.15 24.40
CA VAL A 17 -18.64 -7.74 23.05
C VAL A 17 -17.95 -6.81 22.03
N ALA A 18 -16.93 -7.36 21.36
CA ALA A 18 -16.53 -7.08 19.97
C ALA A 18 -15.54 -5.93 19.63
N HIS A 19 -14.34 -5.92 20.21
CA HIS A 19 -13.15 -5.51 19.42
C HIS A 19 -12.10 -6.62 19.29
N GLY A 20 -11.85 -7.41 20.36
CA GLY A 20 -10.96 -8.58 20.28
C GLY A 20 -11.44 -9.64 19.29
N ALA A 21 -12.74 -9.98 19.29
CA ALA A 21 -13.29 -11.02 18.42
C ALA A 21 -13.37 -10.64 16.93
N ILE A 22 -13.24 -9.36 16.56
CA ILE A 22 -13.23 -8.92 15.14
C ILE A 22 -11.82 -9.01 14.55
N ALA A 23 -10.78 -8.85 15.38
CA ALA A 23 -9.38 -8.91 14.95
C ALA A 23 -8.91 -10.35 14.71
N GLU A 24 -9.43 -11.34 15.46
CA GLU A 24 -9.01 -12.75 15.43
C GLU A 24 -9.30 -13.50 14.11
N GLY A 25 -9.98 -12.86 13.14
CA GLY A 25 -10.29 -13.47 11.83
C GLY A 25 -9.79 -12.70 10.61
N ARG A 26 -9.25 -11.48 10.79
CA ARG A 26 -8.82 -10.65 9.66
C ARG A 26 -7.37 -10.96 9.30
N ASN A 27 -7.07 -11.25 8.03
CA ASN A 27 -5.71 -11.65 7.61
C ASN A 27 -5.18 -10.88 6.39
N GLY A 28 -5.86 -9.80 6.01
CA GLY A 28 -5.51 -8.99 4.84
C GLY A 28 -6.00 -9.59 3.51
N SER A 29 -6.84 -10.63 3.56
CA SER A 29 -7.48 -11.22 2.37
C SER A 29 -8.90 -10.69 2.12
N GLU A 30 -9.28 -9.60 2.81
CA GLU A 30 -10.57 -8.95 2.67
C GLU A 30 -10.60 -7.97 1.49
N VAL A 31 -11.82 -7.67 1.02
CA VAL A 31 -12.07 -6.55 0.12
C VAL A 31 -12.54 -5.36 0.96
N PHE A 32 -11.73 -4.31 0.99
CA PHE A 32 -12.02 -3.06 1.68
C PHE A 32 -12.85 -2.14 0.79
N VAL A 33 -13.77 -1.40 1.40
CA VAL A 33 -14.83 -0.69 0.68
C VAL A 33 -14.80 0.78 1.02
N ASN A 34 -14.50 1.62 0.02
CA ASN A 34 -14.62 3.07 0.12
C ASN A 34 -16.00 3.55 -0.34
N ARG A 35 -16.61 2.86 -1.31
CA ARG A 35 -17.92 3.21 -1.89
C ARG A 35 -18.78 1.97 -2.13
N PRO A 36 -20.12 2.07 -2.00
CA PRO A 36 -20.98 0.92 -2.21
C PRO A 36 -20.87 0.35 -3.63
N VAL A 37 -20.60 -0.95 -3.76
CA VAL A 37 -20.61 -1.67 -5.06
C VAL A 37 -21.64 -2.78 -4.99
N HIS A 38 -22.64 -2.71 -5.88
CA HIS A 38 -23.66 -3.74 -6.03
C HIS A 38 -23.25 -4.65 -7.18
N MET A 39 -22.77 -5.86 -6.90
CA MET A 39 -22.30 -6.76 -7.97
C MET A 39 -23.42 -7.13 -8.95
N ALA A 40 -24.67 -7.15 -8.51
CA ALA A 40 -25.83 -7.36 -9.37
C ALA A 40 -26.01 -6.31 -10.49
N SER A 41 -25.46 -5.09 -10.34
CA SER A 41 -25.49 -4.07 -11.40
C SER A 41 -24.26 -4.12 -12.31
N ILE A 42 -23.25 -4.92 -11.97
CA ILE A 42 -22.04 -5.07 -12.76
C ILE A 42 -22.30 -6.08 -13.89
N ARG A 43 -22.18 -5.64 -15.14
CA ARG A 43 -22.32 -6.48 -16.33
C ARG A 43 -21.00 -7.08 -16.79
N ALA A 44 -19.88 -6.44 -16.46
CA ALA A 44 -18.55 -6.96 -16.75
C ALA A 44 -17.53 -6.65 -15.66
N VAL A 45 -16.59 -7.57 -15.46
CA VAL A 45 -15.39 -7.33 -14.66
C VAL A 45 -14.18 -7.32 -15.58
N GLY A 46 -13.46 -6.20 -15.58
CA GLY A 46 -12.23 -6.05 -16.34
C GLY A 46 -11.02 -6.11 -15.43
N PHE A 47 -9.90 -6.57 -15.98
CA PHE A 47 -8.66 -6.74 -15.26
C PHE A 47 -7.49 -6.11 -16.02
N ASP A 48 -6.60 -5.44 -15.32
CA ASP A 48 -5.21 -5.39 -15.78
C ASP A 48 -4.55 -6.77 -15.67
N LEU A 49 -3.44 -6.95 -16.37
CA LEU A 49 -2.66 -8.18 -16.37
C LEU A 49 -1.56 -8.13 -15.31
N ASP A 50 -0.53 -7.33 -15.55
CA ASP A 50 0.67 -7.24 -14.69
C ASP A 50 0.30 -6.67 -13.31
N PHE A 51 0.82 -7.29 -12.25
CA PHE A 51 0.55 -6.92 -10.84
C PHE A 51 -0.92 -6.96 -10.40
N THR A 52 -1.82 -7.45 -11.26
CA THR A 52 -3.24 -7.60 -10.97
C THR A 52 -3.68 -9.06 -11.10
N LEU A 53 -3.66 -9.63 -12.31
CA LEU A 53 -3.84 -11.07 -12.53
C LEU A 53 -2.52 -11.82 -12.29
N LEU A 54 -1.41 -11.25 -12.75
CA LEU A 54 -0.06 -11.77 -12.50
C LEU A 54 0.48 -11.17 -11.21
N GLU A 55 0.63 -12.01 -10.20
CA GLU A 55 1.35 -11.65 -8.98
C GLU A 55 2.83 -12.00 -9.15
N TYR A 56 3.72 -11.02 -9.03
CA TYR A 56 5.16 -11.27 -9.11
C TYR A 56 5.81 -11.41 -7.73
N ASN A 57 6.91 -12.14 -7.66
CA ASN A 57 7.75 -12.24 -6.47
C ASN A 57 8.89 -11.20 -6.47
N TRP A 58 9.49 -10.98 -5.30
CA TRP A 58 10.57 -10.02 -5.08
C TRP A 58 11.82 -10.29 -5.94
N VAL A 59 12.00 -11.51 -6.47
CA VAL A 59 13.14 -11.84 -7.32
C VAL A 59 13.09 -11.03 -8.62
N LEU A 60 11.88 -10.72 -9.09
CA LEU A 60 11.68 -9.82 -10.22
C LEU A 60 12.18 -8.40 -9.91
N GLU A 61 11.88 -7.86 -8.73
CA GLU A 61 12.31 -6.52 -8.35
C GLU A 61 13.83 -6.42 -8.39
N ARG A 62 14.52 -7.44 -7.87
CA ARG A 62 15.97 -7.57 -7.97
C ARG A 62 16.46 -7.64 -9.42
N LEU A 63 15.79 -8.39 -10.29
CA LEU A 63 16.14 -8.46 -11.71
C LEU A 63 15.99 -7.10 -12.41
N ILE A 64 14.90 -6.39 -12.14
CA ILE A 64 14.65 -5.03 -12.67
C ILE A 64 15.79 -4.10 -12.24
N PHE A 65 16.11 -4.12 -10.94
CA PHE A 65 17.22 -3.34 -10.39
C PHE A 65 18.55 -3.68 -11.10
N ASP A 66 18.91 -4.96 -11.18
CA ASP A 66 20.18 -5.41 -11.75
C ASP A 66 20.30 -5.01 -13.23
N LYS A 67 19.22 -5.11 -14.00
CA LYS A 67 19.17 -4.75 -15.43
C LYS A 67 19.25 -3.25 -15.66
N ALA A 68 18.55 -2.47 -14.84
CA ALA A 68 18.60 -1.02 -14.92
C ALA A 68 19.97 -0.47 -14.50
N ARG A 69 20.55 -1.03 -13.43
CA ARG A 69 21.94 -0.76 -13.02
C ARG A 69 22.91 -1.02 -14.18
N ALA A 70 22.82 -2.20 -14.80
CA ALA A 70 23.67 -2.56 -15.95
C ALA A 70 23.46 -1.60 -17.13
N TYR A 71 22.20 -1.29 -17.48
CA TYR A 71 21.90 -0.33 -18.56
C TYR A 71 22.50 1.06 -18.28
N LEU A 72 22.40 1.54 -17.04
CA LEU A 72 22.96 2.83 -16.64
C LEU A 72 24.47 2.88 -16.86
N VAL A 73 25.19 1.85 -16.40
CA VAL A 73 26.65 1.81 -16.56
C VAL A 73 27.06 1.56 -18.02
N GLU A 74 26.47 0.56 -18.65
CA GLU A 74 26.92 0.08 -19.97
C GLU A 74 26.43 0.94 -21.14
N LYS A 75 25.22 1.50 -21.05
CA LYS A 75 24.58 2.24 -22.15
C LYS A 75 24.54 3.74 -21.92
N LEU A 76 24.35 4.16 -20.67
CA LEU A 76 24.30 5.58 -20.31
C LEU A 76 25.62 6.11 -19.71
N HIS A 77 26.66 5.26 -19.65
CA HIS A 77 28.01 5.61 -19.22
C HIS A 77 28.10 6.20 -17.80
N TYR A 78 27.28 5.69 -16.89
CA TYR A 78 27.39 6.00 -15.47
C TYR A 78 28.69 5.48 -14.86
N PRO A 79 29.12 6.06 -13.71
CA PRO A 79 30.28 5.57 -12.99
C PRO A 79 30.21 4.05 -12.74
N ILE A 80 31.31 3.35 -13.02
CA ILE A 80 31.43 1.89 -12.84
C ILE A 80 31.19 1.49 -11.37
N SER A 81 31.43 2.41 -10.42
CA SER A 81 31.11 2.23 -9.01
C SER A 81 29.65 1.86 -8.76
N LEU A 82 28.73 2.22 -9.66
CA LEU A 82 27.31 1.85 -9.56
C LEU A 82 27.09 0.33 -9.62
N PHE A 83 28.01 -0.47 -10.18
CA PHE A 83 27.91 -1.93 -10.09
C PHE A 83 27.98 -2.47 -8.66
N ASN A 84 28.54 -1.70 -7.71
CA ASN A 84 28.58 -2.06 -6.30
C ASN A 84 27.22 -1.83 -5.60
N ALA A 85 26.31 -1.09 -6.24
CA ALA A 85 24.94 -0.90 -5.74
C ALA A 85 24.24 -2.25 -5.62
N LYS A 86 23.64 -2.53 -4.47
CA LYS A 86 22.88 -3.76 -4.24
C LYS A 86 21.40 -3.43 -4.21
N TYR A 87 20.58 -4.30 -4.81
CA TYR A 87 19.16 -4.25 -4.53
C TYR A 87 18.98 -4.64 -3.07
N LEU A 88 18.48 -3.70 -2.30
CA LEU A 88 18.05 -3.96 -0.95
C LEU A 88 16.73 -4.66 -1.12
N GLN A 89 16.66 -5.90 -0.66
CA GLN A 89 15.36 -6.54 -0.62
C GLN A 89 14.48 -5.63 0.23
N ALA A 90 13.39 -5.10 -0.36
CA ALA A 90 12.26 -4.67 0.44
C ALA A 90 11.94 -5.92 1.22
N SER A 91 12.28 -5.93 2.49
CA SER A 91 11.92 -7.02 3.32
C SER A 91 10.40 -6.97 3.32
N ILE A 92 9.79 -7.79 2.47
CA ILE A 92 8.39 -8.17 2.53
C ILE A 92 8.07 -8.63 3.97
N ASP A 93 9.10 -8.93 4.76
CA ASP A 93 9.12 -9.00 6.22
C ASP A 93 10.01 -7.89 6.86
N PRO A 94 9.48 -6.71 7.25
CA PRO A 94 10.22 -5.65 7.95
C PRO A 94 10.47 -6.02 9.41
N ARG A 95 11.11 -7.17 9.66
CA ARG A 95 11.72 -7.36 10.97
C ARG A 95 12.75 -6.24 11.15
N PRO A 96 12.73 -5.51 12.28
CA PRO A 96 13.91 -4.73 12.64
C PRO A 96 15.11 -5.67 12.60
N ARG A 97 16.28 -5.17 12.22
CA ARG A 97 17.53 -5.85 12.51
C ARG A 97 17.64 -5.92 14.04
N VAL A 98 17.04 -6.93 14.65
CA VAL A 98 17.48 -7.36 15.97
C VAL A 98 18.88 -7.90 15.72
N PRO A 99 19.95 -7.33 16.31
CA PRO A 99 21.27 -7.91 16.18
C PRO A 99 21.18 -9.38 16.58
N ASP A 100 21.72 -10.30 15.76
CA ASP A 100 21.73 -11.75 16.05
C ASP A 100 22.53 -12.10 17.32
N ARG A 101 23.05 -11.10 18.03
CA ARG A 101 23.70 -11.19 19.32
C ARG A 101 23.66 -9.82 19.98
N TRP A 102 23.13 -9.76 21.20
CA TRP A 102 23.63 -8.79 22.17
C TRP A 102 25.12 -9.13 22.36
N PRO A 103 26.07 -8.17 22.39
CA PRO A 103 27.45 -8.51 22.68
C PRO A 103 27.48 -9.20 24.04
N ASP A 104 27.88 -10.47 24.02
CA ASP A 104 28.23 -11.22 25.22
C ASP A 104 29.29 -10.39 25.95
N GLU A 105 29.09 -10.18 27.25
CA GLU A 105 30.07 -9.63 28.16
C GLU A 105 31.40 -10.37 28.01
N GLU A 106 32.49 -9.62 28.19
CA GLU A 106 33.92 -10.02 28.21
C GLU A 106 34.73 -9.63 26.96
N GLY A 107 35.45 -8.52 27.10
CA GLY A 107 36.46 -8.06 26.13
C GLY A 107 37.06 -6.73 26.54
N GLU A 108 38.04 -6.81 27.44
CA GLU A 108 38.94 -5.79 28.00
C GLU A 108 39.13 -4.44 27.26
N SER A 109 39.22 -3.41 28.11
CA SER A 109 39.60 -2.02 27.90
C SER A 109 40.62 -1.70 26.80
N GLU A 110 40.36 -0.62 26.07
CA GLU A 110 41.33 0.46 25.87
C GLU A 110 40.57 1.78 25.65
N GLY A 111 40.87 2.78 26.46
CA GLY A 111 40.09 4.01 26.60
C GLY A 111 40.34 5.04 25.50
N ASP A 112 39.30 5.82 25.21
CA ASP A 112 39.45 7.21 24.83
C ASP A 112 38.27 8.02 25.37
N GLU A 113 38.58 8.99 26.23
CA GLU A 113 37.63 9.93 26.81
C GLU A 113 37.46 11.11 25.85
N THR A 114 36.32 11.19 25.15
CA THR A 114 35.76 12.48 24.76
C THR A 114 34.25 12.49 24.94
N ALA A 115 33.81 13.39 25.82
CA ALA A 115 32.43 13.60 26.21
C ALA A 115 31.58 14.29 25.14
N GLY A 116 30.30 13.93 25.12
CA GLY A 116 29.17 14.82 24.84
C GLY A 116 28.68 14.84 23.40
N ASP A 117 27.60 14.12 23.12
CA ASP A 117 26.35 14.68 22.58
C ASP A 117 25.24 13.63 22.69
N ASP A 118 24.24 13.93 23.52
CA ASP A 118 22.97 13.18 23.62
C ASP A 118 22.18 13.37 22.31
N ASP A 119 22.33 12.46 21.34
CA ASP A 119 21.54 12.48 20.09
C ASP A 119 21.01 11.09 19.67
N ASP A 120 20.92 10.15 20.64
CA ASP A 120 20.48 8.76 20.45
C ASP A 120 18.94 8.60 20.36
N GLN A 121 18.24 9.52 19.67
CA GLN A 121 16.79 9.41 19.42
C GLN A 121 16.39 9.28 17.95
N TYR A 122 17.33 9.11 17.01
CA TYR A 122 17.02 8.95 15.59
C TYR A 122 17.65 7.68 14.98
N PRO A 123 16.95 6.99 14.05
CA PRO A 123 17.44 5.76 13.44
C PRO A 123 18.76 6.02 12.72
N GLN A 124 19.72 5.11 12.90
CA GLN A 124 21.09 5.20 12.36
C GLN A 124 21.09 5.72 10.91
N THR A 125 21.64 6.92 10.74
CA THR A 125 21.62 7.62 9.45
C THR A 125 22.47 6.87 8.41
N GLY A 126 21.92 6.68 7.21
CA GLY A 126 22.66 6.11 6.06
C GLY A 126 22.52 4.60 5.84
N VAL A 127 21.70 3.88 6.61
CA VAL A 127 21.36 2.49 6.27
C VAL A 127 20.46 2.49 5.03
N PRO A 128 20.82 1.77 3.96
CA PRO A 128 19.99 1.75 2.77
C PRO A 128 18.67 1.02 3.03
N PHE A 129 17.55 1.58 2.53
CA PHE A 129 16.20 1.04 2.67
C PHE A 129 15.44 1.00 1.33
N VAL A 130 14.25 0.38 1.28
CA VAL A 130 13.38 0.44 0.10
C VAL A 130 12.19 1.37 0.36
N PRO A 131 12.13 2.52 -0.34
CA PRO A 131 10.99 3.44 -0.26
C PRO A 131 9.66 2.72 -0.56
N PRO A 132 8.63 2.89 0.28
CA PRO A 132 7.33 2.32 0.02
C PRO A 132 6.63 3.05 -1.13
N ARG A 133 5.54 2.44 -1.62
CA ARG A 133 4.63 3.11 -2.55
C ARG A 133 4.04 4.36 -1.89
N GLY A 134 3.91 5.43 -2.67
CA GLY A 134 3.35 6.71 -2.24
C GLY A 134 4.38 7.80 -1.93
N ILE A 135 5.67 7.48 -1.96
CA ILE A 135 6.75 8.46 -1.80
C ILE A 135 6.93 9.29 -3.08
N PHE A 136 7.20 10.59 -2.91
CA PHE A 136 7.55 11.48 -3.99
C PHE A 136 9.06 11.58 -4.15
N ILE A 137 9.56 11.53 -5.38
CA ILE A 137 10.89 12.03 -5.72
C ILE A 137 10.76 13.49 -6.15
N ASP A 138 11.56 14.37 -5.55
CA ASP A 138 11.91 15.66 -6.11
C ASP A 138 13.13 15.51 -7.03
N ILE A 139 12.92 15.55 -8.35
CA ILE A 139 14.01 15.29 -9.30
C ILE A 139 15.05 16.43 -9.33
N HIS A 140 14.71 17.62 -8.81
CA HIS A 140 15.64 18.74 -8.80
C HIS A 140 16.61 18.66 -7.62
N THR A 141 16.15 18.21 -6.46
CA THR A 141 16.94 18.17 -5.23
C THR A 141 17.49 16.78 -4.93
N GLY A 142 16.92 15.74 -5.53
CA GLY A 142 17.24 14.35 -5.19
C GLY A 142 16.51 13.83 -3.95
N ASN A 143 15.60 14.62 -3.37
CA ASN A 143 14.93 14.25 -2.13
C ASN A 143 13.78 13.26 -2.36
N LEU A 144 13.62 12.34 -1.41
CA LEU A 144 12.47 11.45 -1.26
C LEU A 144 11.55 11.99 -0.17
N LEU A 145 10.28 12.19 -0.46
CA LEU A 145 9.35 12.89 0.43
C LEU A 145 8.10 12.04 0.69
N LYS A 146 7.79 11.83 1.97
CA LYS A 146 6.46 11.38 2.40
C LYS A 146 5.60 12.61 2.60
N ILE A 147 4.51 12.68 1.85
CA ILE A 147 3.64 13.85 1.83
C ILE A 147 2.24 13.42 2.22
N ASP A 148 1.58 14.21 3.05
CA ASP A 148 0.19 13.99 3.45
C ASP A 148 -0.83 14.45 2.39
N GLU A 149 -2.11 14.32 2.67
CA GLU A 149 -3.18 14.68 1.74
C GLU A 149 -3.40 16.19 1.52
N PHE A 150 -2.79 17.02 2.38
CA PHE A 150 -2.84 18.48 2.34
C PHE A 150 -1.59 19.08 1.67
N GLY A 151 -0.54 18.28 1.51
CA GLY A 151 0.73 18.69 0.89
C GLY A 151 1.84 18.92 1.90
N ASN A 152 1.62 18.63 3.19
CA ASN A 152 2.66 18.75 4.21
C ASN A 152 3.67 17.60 4.05
N VAL A 153 4.94 17.94 4.12
CA VAL A 153 6.06 17.00 4.11
C VAL A 153 6.19 16.43 5.52
N ALA A 154 5.76 15.18 5.71
CA ALA A 154 5.81 14.49 6.99
C ALA A 154 7.18 13.84 7.27
N MET A 155 7.93 13.49 6.21
CA MET A 155 9.26 12.90 6.30
C MET A 155 10.02 13.18 4.99
N GLY A 156 11.32 13.41 5.08
CA GLY A 156 12.19 13.60 3.92
C GLY A 156 13.50 12.84 4.05
N CYS A 157 14.03 12.36 2.93
CA CYS A 157 15.39 11.83 2.83
C CYS A 157 16.11 12.45 1.64
N HIS A 158 17.43 12.64 1.74
CA HIS A 158 18.31 12.90 0.61
C HIS A 158 19.23 11.69 0.43
N GLY A 159 19.03 10.95 -0.67
CA GLY A 159 19.58 9.59 -0.77
C GLY A 159 19.05 8.71 0.36
N ALA A 160 19.95 8.05 1.10
CA ALA A 160 19.60 7.26 2.28
C ALA A 160 19.57 8.07 3.59
N ARG A 161 19.98 9.35 3.58
CA ARG A 161 20.06 10.18 4.78
C ARG A 161 18.71 10.83 5.07
N VAL A 162 18.17 10.63 6.27
CA VAL A 162 16.98 11.34 6.75
C VAL A 162 17.29 12.83 6.87
N LEU A 163 16.36 13.68 6.42
CA LEU A 163 16.45 15.12 6.51
C LEU A 163 15.85 15.60 7.83
N PHE A 164 16.54 16.50 8.52
CA PHE A 164 15.98 17.17 9.69
C PHE A 164 14.86 18.14 9.30
N PRO A 165 13.91 18.44 10.20
CA PRO A 165 12.80 19.37 9.91
C PRO A 165 13.27 20.73 9.36
N GLY A 166 14.36 21.30 9.88
CA GLY A 166 14.93 22.55 9.38
C GLY A 166 15.52 22.45 7.97
N GLU A 167 16.07 21.28 7.59
CA GLU A 167 16.54 21.04 6.22
C GLU A 167 15.37 20.93 5.24
N ILE A 168 14.28 20.28 5.67
CA ILE A 168 13.04 20.20 4.89
C ILE A 168 12.47 21.60 4.68
N GLU A 169 12.33 22.40 5.74
CA GLU A 169 11.77 23.76 5.66
C GLU A 169 12.63 24.71 4.80
N ALA A 170 13.96 24.55 4.85
CA ALA A 170 14.88 25.32 4.02
C ALA A 170 14.69 25.08 2.51
N VAL A 171 14.26 23.88 2.11
CA VAL A 171 14.04 23.50 0.70
C VAL A 171 12.57 23.66 0.31
N TYR A 172 11.65 23.37 1.23
CA TYR A 172 10.20 23.38 1.06
C TYR A 172 9.61 24.33 2.12
N PRO A 173 9.39 25.62 1.78
CA PRO A 173 8.91 26.61 2.76
C PRO A 173 7.63 26.17 3.48
N PHE A 174 7.60 26.35 4.81
CA PHE A 174 6.55 25.86 5.71
C PHE A 174 6.36 24.33 5.70
N SER A 175 7.29 23.58 5.12
CA SER A 175 7.17 22.14 4.87
C SER A 175 5.93 21.77 4.08
N VAL A 176 5.43 22.65 3.19
CA VAL A 176 4.23 22.43 2.38
C VAL A 176 4.54 22.52 0.89
N ILE A 177 4.04 21.55 0.13
CA ILE A 177 4.11 21.52 -1.34
C ILE A 177 2.69 21.50 -1.90
N SER A 178 2.37 22.50 -2.74
CA SER A 178 1.03 22.61 -3.30
C SER A 178 0.70 21.42 -4.22
N LYS A 179 -0.58 21.03 -4.29
CA LYS A 179 -1.04 19.96 -5.19
C LYS A 179 -0.67 20.20 -6.65
N ARG A 180 -0.74 21.46 -7.11
CA ARG A 180 -0.34 21.85 -8.47
C ARG A 180 1.15 21.59 -8.72
N GLU A 181 1.98 21.83 -7.71
CA GLU A 181 3.41 21.58 -7.82
C GLU A 181 3.73 20.08 -7.77
N LEU A 182 3.07 19.32 -6.89
CA LEU A 182 3.18 17.84 -6.85
C LEU A 182 2.76 17.17 -8.17
N GLU A 183 1.88 17.80 -8.94
CA GLU A 183 1.44 17.34 -10.25
C GLU A 183 2.30 17.89 -11.41
N SER A 184 3.34 18.67 -11.11
CA SER A 184 4.28 19.19 -12.11
C SER A 184 5.28 18.13 -12.58
N SER A 185 6.12 18.50 -13.55
CA SER A 185 7.19 17.61 -14.02
C SER A 185 8.29 17.34 -13.00
N ARG A 186 8.44 18.22 -11.98
CA ARG A 186 9.49 18.16 -10.94
C ARG A 186 9.29 16.97 -10.00
N PHE A 187 8.05 16.70 -9.61
CA PHE A 187 7.75 15.67 -8.63
C PHE A 187 7.29 14.38 -9.33
N LYS A 188 7.85 13.24 -8.91
CA LYS A 188 7.46 11.91 -9.40
C LYS A 188 6.93 11.08 -8.24
N LEU A 189 5.66 10.69 -8.33
CA LEU A 189 5.05 9.80 -7.35
C LEU A 189 5.42 8.35 -7.65
N PHE A 190 5.87 7.62 -6.64
CA PHE A 190 6.01 6.17 -6.67
C PHE A 190 4.67 5.48 -6.46
N ASP A 191 3.86 5.33 -7.51
CA ASP A 191 2.56 4.65 -7.45
C ASP A 191 2.51 3.28 -8.14
N THR A 192 3.63 2.81 -8.71
CA THR A 192 3.75 1.53 -9.40
C THR A 192 4.70 0.58 -8.67
N PHE A 193 4.58 -0.74 -8.88
CA PHE A 193 5.52 -1.71 -8.31
C PHE A 193 6.94 -1.61 -8.86
N PHE A 194 7.12 -0.99 -10.03
CA PHE A 194 8.43 -0.67 -10.56
C PHE A 194 9.16 0.40 -9.75
N ALA A 195 8.43 1.12 -8.90
CA ALA A 195 9.00 2.17 -8.08
C ALA A 195 10.02 1.63 -7.07
N ALA A 196 9.80 0.46 -6.47
CA ALA A 196 10.73 -0.09 -5.47
C ALA A 196 12.15 -0.35 -6.01
N PRO A 197 12.35 -1.04 -7.16
CA PRO A 197 13.69 -1.18 -7.73
C PRO A 197 14.23 0.13 -8.32
N GLN A 198 13.38 0.99 -8.90
CA GLN A 198 13.79 2.30 -9.39
C GLN A 198 14.25 3.23 -8.26
N SER A 199 13.62 3.13 -7.09
CA SER A 199 13.89 3.96 -5.93
C SER A 199 15.20 3.57 -5.26
N CYS A 200 15.51 2.27 -5.17
CA CYS A 200 16.82 1.79 -4.71
C CYS A 200 17.96 2.31 -5.61
N LEU A 201 17.74 2.31 -6.93
CA LEU A 201 18.69 2.89 -7.87
C LEU A 201 18.80 4.40 -7.66
N TRP A 202 17.66 5.08 -7.54
CA TRP A 202 17.63 6.52 -7.30
C TRP A 202 18.38 6.90 -6.02
N ILE A 203 18.18 6.19 -4.90
CA ILE A 203 18.93 6.41 -3.65
C ILE A 203 20.43 6.32 -3.93
N THR A 204 20.87 5.20 -4.51
CA THR A 204 22.29 4.97 -4.78
C THR A 204 22.88 5.99 -5.77
N MET A 205 22.06 6.50 -6.68
CA MET A 205 22.43 7.51 -7.68
C MET A 205 22.33 8.94 -7.16
N VAL A 206 21.43 9.31 -6.25
CA VAL A 206 21.46 10.62 -5.59
C VAL A 206 22.72 10.74 -4.76
N ASP A 207 23.15 9.62 -4.18
CA ASP A 207 24.47 9.48 -3.57
C ASP A 207 25.62 9.55 -4.61
N ASN A 208 25.36 9.49 -5.94
CA ASN A 208 26.37 9.39 -7.03
C ASN A 208 26.05 10.12 -8.38
N VAL A 209 25.19 11.14 -8.41
CA VAL A 209 24.72 11.98 -9.56
C VAL A 209 23.88 11.29 -10.67
N SER A 210 23.06 12.08 -11.39
CA SER A 210 21.69 11.82 -11.87
C SER A 210 21.38 12.13 -13.36
N ARG A 211 20.58 11.26 -14.01
CA ARG A 211 19.91 11.25 -15.35
C ARG A 211 19.23 9.89 -15.60
N TYR A 212 17.91 9.79 -15.65
CA TYR A 212 17.25 8.52 -16.01
C TYR A 212 15.94 8.80 -16.68
N HIS A 213 15.68 8.33 -17.92
CA HIS A 213 14.32 8.23 -18.48
C HIS A 213 14.06 7.09 -19.51
N ASP A 214 15.00 6.20 -19.87
CA ASP A 214 14.80 5.30 -21.06
C ASP A 214 15.17 3.81 -20.89
N VAL A 215 14.73 3.10 -19.85
CA VAL A 215 14.91 1.62 -19.79
C VAL A 215 13.62 0.90 -20.15
N ASN A 216 13.67 0.09 -21.21
CA ASN A 216 12.59 -0.79 -21.61
C ASN A 216 12.74 -2.16 -20.95
N TYR A 217 11.89 -2.45 -19.97
CA TYR A 217 11.93 -3.70 -19.20
C TYR A 217 11.15 -4.85 -19.84
N GLN A 218 10.40 -4.63 -20.92
CA GLN A 218 9.31 -5.51 -21.35
C GLN A 218 9.74 -6.95 -21.75
N SER A 219 11.03 -7.19 -21.99
CA SER A 219 11.59 -8.52 -22.27
C SER A 219 11.85 -9.38 -21.03
N LEU A 220 11.90 -8.80 -19.83
CA LEU A 220 12.31 -9.48 -18.59
C LEU A 220 11.24 -10.37 -17.96
N TRP A 221 9.99 -10.17 -18.36
CA TRP A 221 8.79 -10.68 -17.68
C TRP A 221 8.38 -12.08 -18.13
N THR A 222 9.03 -12.62 -19.16
CA THR A 222 8.64 -13.90 -19.77
C THR A 222 9.06 -15.13 -18.98
N ASP A 223 9.88 -14.96 -17.95
CA ASP A 223 10.32 -16.07 -17.11
C ASP A 223 9.32 -16.34 -15.98
N LEU A 224 8.69 -17.52 -16.05
CA LEU A 224 7.64 -17.96 -15.15
C LEU A 224 8.10 -18.11 -13.69
N ARG A 225 9.41 -18.20 -13.43
CA ARG A 225 9.97 -18.29 -12.06
C ARG A 225 9.67 -17.06 -11.21
N TYR A 226 9.34 -15.94 -11.83
CA TYR A 226 9.01 -14.69 -11.16
C TYR A 226 7.53 -14.55 -10.82
N VAL A 227 6.67 -15.43 -11.34
CA VAL A 227 5.21 -15.36 -11.17
C VAL A 227 4.79 -16.31 -10.05
N HIS A 228 4.02 -15.81 -9.08
CA HIS A 228 3.37 -16.63 -8.07
C HIS A 228 2.29 -17.52 -8.72
N ASN A 229 2.25 -18.78 -8.33
CA ASN A 229 1.28 -19.72 -8.86
C ASN A 229 -0.04 -19.68 -8.05
N ASN A 230 -0.91 -18.73 -8.40
CA ASN A 230 -2.27 -18.52 -7.83
C ASN A 230 -3.38 -18.95 -8.81
N ARG A 231 -3.07 -19.89 -9.71
CA ARG A 231 -3.95 -20.25 -10.83
C ARG A 231 -5.30 -20.79 -10.39
N MET A 232 -5.35 -21.57 -9.31
CA MET A 232 -6.60 -22.20 -8.84
C MET A 232 -7.57 -21.15 -8.30
N GLU A 233 -7.06 -20.20 -7.51
CA GLU A 233 -7.79 -19.09 -6.93
C GLU A 233 -8.31 -18.15 -8.02
N LEU A 234 -7.49 -17.83 -9.01
CA LEU A 234 -7.90 -17.07 -10.19
C LEU A 234 -8.99 -17.80 -10.98
N LYS A 235 -8.82 -19.10 -11.25
CA LYS A 235 -9.85 -19.90 -11.94
C LYS A 235 -11.16 -19.95 -11.14
N ASN A 236 -11.09 -19.99 -9.80
CA ASN A 236 -12.26 -19.93 -8.94
C ASN A 236 -12.97 -18.57 -9.05
N LEU A 237 -12.22 -17.47 -8.98
CA LEU A 237 -12.74 -16.11 -9.21
C LEU A 237 -13.48 -16.03 -10.55
N MET A 238 -12.80 -16.41 -11.63
CA MET A 238 -13.37 -16.28 -12.98
C MET A 238 -14.61 -17.15 -13.18
N ARG A 239 -14.63 -18.38 -12.62
CA ARG A 239 -15.83 -19.23 -12.62
C ARG A 239 -16.98 -18.60 -11.84
N GLY A 240 -16.71 -18.03 -10.67
CA GLY A 240 -17.71 -17.34 -9.85
C GLY A 240 -18.34 -16.16 -10.58
N LEU A 241 -17.51 -15.33 -11.25
CA LEU A 241 -17.99 -14.20 -12.06
C LEU A 241 -18.85 -14.65 -13.24
N LYS A 242 -18.43 -15.70 -13.97
CA LYS A 242 -19.21 -16.24 -15.09
C LYS A 242 -20.54 -16.85 -14.64
N GLN A 243 -20.55 -17.57 -13.51
CA GLN A 243 -21.78 -18.08 -12.90
C GLN A 243 -22.72 -16.94 -12.45
N GLY A 244 -22.15 -15.80 -12.05
CA GLY A 244 -22.88 -14.55 -11.79
C GLY A 244 -23.45 -13.86 -13.03
N GLY A 245 -23.13 -14.35 -14.23
CA GLY A 245 -23.53 -13.73 -15.50
C GLY A 245 -22.68 -12.53 -15.90
N ASN A 246 -21.55 -12.28 -15.21
CA ASN A 246 -20.64 -11.20 -15.58
C ASN A 246 -19.81 -11.59 -16.80
N LYS A 247 -19.70 -10.68 -17.77
CA LYS A 247 -18.63 -10.75 -18.77
C LYS A 247 -17.28 -10.46 -18.12
N THR A 248 -16.21 -10.90 -18.75
CA THR A 248 -14.86 -10.80 -18.22
C THR A 248 -13.91 -10.34 -19.31
N PHE A 249 -12.99 -9.43 -18.99
CA PHE A 249 -12.02 -8.97 -19.99
C PHE A 249 -10.67 -8.58 -19.42
N VAL A 250 -9.64 -8.64 -20.25
CA VAL A 250 -8.31 -8.12 -19.97
C VAL A 250 -8.09 -6.84 -20.76
N LEU A 251 -7.54 -5.82 -20.10
CA LEU A 251 -7.10 -4.57 -20.73
C LEU A 251 -5.72 -4.23 -20.19
N THR A 252 -4.68 -4.50 -20.98
CA THR A 252 -3.28 -4.38 -20.54
C THR A 252 -2.43 -3.54 -21.50
N ASN A 253 -1.42 -2.85 -20.96
CA ASN A 253 -0.39 -2.17 -21.75
C ASN A 253 0.62 -3.13 -22.36
N SER A 254 0.64 -4.38 -21.87
CA SER A 254 1.52 -5.43 -22.34
C SER A 254 1.27 -5.80 -23.79
N GLN A 255 2.34 -6.01 -24.56
CA GLN A 255 2.27 -6.40 -25.97
C GLN A 255 1.79 -7.85 -26.13
N TYR A 256 1.27 -8.17 -27.33
CA TYR A 256 0.62 -9.45 -27.64
C TYR A 256 1.41 -10.69 -27.20
N GLY A 257 2.65 -10.85 -27.66
CA GLY A 257 3.43 -12.08 -27.43
C GLY A 257 3.61 -12.38 -25.94
N TYR A 258 3.91 -11.34 -25.16
CA TYR A 258 4.05 -11.44 -23.73
C TYR A 258 2.70 -11.70 -23.02
N ALA A 259 1.70 -10.85 -23.28
CA ALA A 259 0.41 -10.92 -22.61
C ALA A 259 -0.28 -12.27 -22.81
N ILE A 260 -0.24 -12.81 -24.03
CA ILE A 260 -0.86 -14.10 -24.35
C ILE A 260 -0.09 -15.26 -23.73
N SER A 261 1.24 -15.20 -23.69
CA SER A 261 2.06 -16.24 -23.03
C SER A 261 1.70 -16.34 -21.54
N MET A 262 1.57 -15.20 -20.86
CA MET A 262 1.20 -15.15 -19.45
C MET A 262 -0.25 -15.56 -19.19
N LEU A 263 -1.19 -15.12 -20.04
CA LEU A 263 -2.58 -15.55 -19.92
C LEU A 263 -2.74 -17.06 -20.16
N ARG A 264 -1.98 -17.66 -21.07
CA ARG A 264 -1.95 -19.12 -21.29
C ARG A 264 -1.34 -19.87 -20.13
N PHE A 265 -0.34 -19.28 -19.48
CA PHE A 265 0.19 -19.81 -18.24
C PHE A 265 -0.91 -19.84 -17.17
N LEU A 266 -1.67 -18.76 -16.99
CA LEU A 266 -2.70 -18.69 -15.95
C LEU A 266 -3.96 -19.51 -16.27
N PHE A 267 -4.39 -19.52 -17.53
CA PHE A 267 -5.73 -19.95 -17.94
C PHE A 267 -5.76 -20.75 -19.24
N GLU A 268 -6.78 -21.59 -19.39
CA GLU A 268 -7.29 -22.04 -20.69
C GLU A 268 -8.03 -20.87 -21.36
N LEU A 269 -7.24 -19.96 -21.96
CA LEU A 269 -7.56 -18.58 -22.36
C LEU A 269 -9.00 -18.31 -22.87
N HIS A 270 -9.54 -19.18 -23.74
CA HIS A 270 -10.85 -18.99 -24.37
C HIS A 270 -12.05 -19.24 -23.44
N ASP A 271 -11.85 -19.93 -22.32
CA ASP A 271 -12.95 -20.28 -21.42
C ASP A 271 -13.23 -19.17 -20.40
N TYR A 272 -12.26 -18.27 -20.20
CA TYR A 272 -12.27 -17.33 -19.08
C TYR A 272 -12.45 -15.88 -19.45
N PHE A 273 -12.21 -15.45 -20.69
CA PHE A 273 -12.33 -14.04 -21.07
C PHE A 273 -13.22 -13.84 -22.30
N ASP A 274 -14.14 -12.88 -22.22
CA ASP A 274 -14.98 -12.44 -23.33
C ASP A 274 -14.26 -11.45 -24.24
N TYR A 275 -13.32 -10.66 -23.72
CA TYR A 275 -12.52 -9.71 -24.49
C TYR A 275 -11.08 -9.66 -23.98
N ILE A 276 -10.11 -9.60 -24.88
CA ILE A 276 -8.70 -9.42 -24.54
C ILE A 276 -8.15 -8.28 -25.38
N VAL A 277 -7.73 -7.21 -24.70
CA VAL A 277 -7.13 -6.02 -25.31
C VAL A 277 -5.71 -5.87 -24.77
N VAL A 278 -4.74 -6.04 -25.67
CA VAL A 278 -3.30 -5.88 -25.42
C VAL A 278 -2.82 -4.53 -25.93
N GLY A 279 -1.64 -4.08 -25.53
CA GLY A 279 -1.05 -2.82 -26.01
C GLY A 279 -2.01 -1.63 -25.90
N ALA A 280 -2.81 -1.57 -24.82
CA ALA A 280 -3.92 -0.63 -24.69
C ALA A 280 -3.47 0.84 -24.60
N GLN A 281 -2.24 1.10 -24.12
CA GLN A 281 -1.71 2.45 -23.86
C GLN A 281 -2.53 3.24 -22.82
N LYS A 282 -2.98 2.58 -21.74
CA LYS A 282 -3.47 3.28 -20.54
C LYS A 282 -2.38 4.24 -20.03
N PRO A 283 -2.72 5.46 -19.57
CA PRO A 283 -4.07 5.99 -19.39
C PRO A 283 -4.75 6.54 -20.65
N HIS A 284 -4.04 6.67 -21.77
CA HIS A 284 -4.55 7.30 -23.00
C HIS A 284 -5.77 6.56 -23.59
N TRP A 285 -5.86 5.25 -23.40
CA TRP A 285 -7.02 4.41 -23.78
C TRP A 285 -8.37 4.91 -23.24
N PHE A 286 -8.39 5.48 -22.02
CA PHE A 286 -9.60 6.01 -21.39
C PHE A 286 -9.99 7.41 -21.88
N GLY A 287 -9.22 7.98 -22.82
CA GLY A 287 -9.54 9.20 -23.56
C GLY A 287 -9.78 8.89 -25.03
N GLU A 288 -9.00 9.53 -25.91
CA GLU A 288 -9.09 9.34 -27.36
C GLU A 288 -8.61 7.96 -27.81
N GLY A 289 -7.59 7.42 -27.15
CA GLY A 289 -6.98 6.14 -27.50
C GLY A 289 -6.44 6.09 -28.93
N ILE A 290 -6.27 4.87 -29.43
CA ILE A 290 -5.89 4.59 -30.82
C ILE A 290 -6.92 3.66 -31.46
N PRO A 291 -6.99 3.53 -32.79
CA PRO A 291 -7.95 2.61 -33.41
C PRO A 291 -7.78 1.17 -32.93
N LEU A 292 -8.88 0.52 -32.52
CA LEU A 292 -8.86 -0.89 -32.16
C LEU A 292 -8.59 -1.74 -33.42
N ARG A 293 -7.66 -2.69 -33.30
CA ARG A 293 -7.31 -3.63 -34.36
C ARG A 293 -7.35 -5.06 -33.84
N GLU A 294 -7.84 -5.98 -34.68
CA GLU A 294 -7.74 -7.42 -34.40
C GLU A 294 -6.29 -7.87 -34.62
N VAL A 295 -5.75 -8.63 -33.68
CA VAL A 295 -4.45 -9.28 -33.81
C VAL A 295 -4.62 -10.55 -34.64
N THR A 296 -3.90 -10.66 -35.76
CA THR A 296 -4.04 -11.75 -36.74
C THR A 296 -2.92 -12.78 -36.66
N ASN A 297 -2.03 -12.70 -35.67
CA ASN A 297 -0.97 -13.69 -35.45
C ASN A 297 -1.57 -15.11 -35.38
N HIS A 298 -1.18 -15.97 -36.32
CA HIS A 298 -1.62 -17.36 -36.40
C HIS A 298 -0.95 -18.29 -35.36
N VAL A 299 -0.13 -17.76 -34.46
CA VAL A 299 0.60 -18.52 -33.41
C VAL A 299 -0.33 -19.03 -32.30
N MET A 300 -1.64 -19.06 -32.56
CA MET A 300 -2.64 -19.54 -31.63
C MET A 300 -2.64 -21.07 -31.49
N GLU A 301 -1.99 -21.82 -32.40
CA GLU A 301 -2.04 -23.30 -32.40
C GLU A 301 -0.79 -23.99 -31.84
N ASP A 302 0.40 -23.38 -31.92
CA ASP A 302 1.62 -23.95 -31.35
C ASP A 302 2.14 -23.10 -30.18
N ILE A 303 2.62 -23.79 -29.15
CA ILE A 303 3.30 -23.20 -27.98
C ILE A 303 4.32 -22.18 -28.50
N VAL A 304 4.22 -20.92 -28.07
CA VAL A 304 5.29 -19.95 -28.32
C VAL A 304 6.55 -20.53 -27.68
N PRO A 305 7.58 -20.91 -28.46
CA PRO A 305 8.81 -21.42 -27.89
C PRO A 305 9.35 -20.37 -26.91
N GLN A 306 9.79 -20.80 -25.73
CA GLN A 306 10.16 -19.92 -24.62
C GLN A 306 11.29 -18.93 -25.00
N ASP A 307 12.00 -19.24 -26.08
CA ASP A 307 13.07 -18.53 -26.75
C ASP A 307 12.61 -17.47 -27.78
N GLN A 308 11.33 -17.42 -28.17
CA GLN A 308 10.77 -16.41 -29.08
C GLN A 308 9.86 -15.41 -28.35
N VAL A 309 10.46 -14.62 -27.45
CA VAL A 309 9.78 -13.57 -26.65
C VAL A 309 9.29 -12.38 -27.51
N HIS A 310 9.82 -12.22 -28.73
CA HIS A 310 9.51 -11.10 -29.62
C HIS A 310 8.75 -11.58 -30.87
N ILE A 311 7.50 -12.00 -30.67
CA ILE A 311 6.59 -12.17 -31.79
C ILE A 311 6.12 -10.79 -32.23
N GLU A 312 6.49 -10.38 -33.44
CA GLU A 312 5.99 -9.15 -34.04
C GLU A 312 4.46 -9.23 -34.15
N THR A 313 3.75 -8.29 -33.53
CA THR A 313 2.29 -8.24 -33.57
C THR A 313 1.84 -7.91 -35.00
N GLN A 314 1.10 -8.82 -35.61
CA GLN A 314 0.43 -8.62 -36.89
C GLN A 314 -1.00 -8.13 -36.62
N LEU A 315 -1.33 -6.97 -37.19
CA LEU A 315 -2.64 -6.35 -37.02
C LEU A 315 -3.43 -6.41 -38.32
N SER A 316 -4.70 -6.77 -38.21
CA SER A 316 -5.66 -6.64 -39.29
C SER A 316 -5.77 -5.19 -39.72
N THR A 317 -5.80 -4.92 -41.02
CA THR A 317 -6.11 -3.59 -41.56
C THR A 317 -7.60 -3.27 -41.53
N LYS A 318 -8.45 -4.28 -41.31
CA LYS A 318 -9.91 -4.12 -41.25
C LYS A 318 -10.32 -3.46 -39.93
N ARG A 319 -11.28 -2.55 -40.02
CA ARG A 319 -11.92 -1.98 -38.83
C ARG A 319 -12.66 -3.08 -38.06
N VAL A 320 -12.53 -3.06 -36.74
CA VAL A 320 -13.29 -3.94 -35.86
C VAL A 320 -14.73 -3.41 -35.78
N THR A 321 -15.69 -4.22 -36.22
CA THR A 321 -17.13 -3.92 -36.11
C THR A 321 -17.82 -4.76 -35.04
N TYR A 322 -17.15 -5.81 -34.57
CA TYR A 322 -17.62 -6.71 -33.52
C TYR A 322 -16.43 -7.34 -32.79
N MET A 323 -16.52 -7.47 -31.47
CA MET A 323 -15.51 -8.15 -30.64
C MET A 323 -15.92 -9.59 -30.32
N HIS A 324 -15.11 -10.56 -30.74
CA HIS A 324 -15.38 -11.99 -30.57
C HIS A 324 -14.63 -12.57 -29.35
N PRO A 325 -15.26 -13.39 -28.48
CA PRO A 325 -14.65 -14.02 -27.28
C PRO A 325 -13.43 -14.92 -27.46
N ARG A 326 -12.94 -15.07 -28.69
CA ARG A 326 -11.78 -15.92 -29.02
C ARG A 326 -10.71 -15.19 -29.81
N LYS A 327 -10.86 -13.87 -29.92
CA LYS A 327 -9.94 -13.01 -30.65
C LYS A 327 -9.26 -12.06 -29.68
N VAL A 328 -8.04 -11.69 -30.04
CA VAL A 328 -7.24 -10.73 -29.30
C VAL A 328 -7.22 -9.43 -30.09
N TYR A 329 -7.30 -8.32 -29.38
CA TYR A 329 -7.34 -6.99 -29.96
C TYR A 329 -6.19 -6.15 -29.40
N GLN A 330 -5.73 -5.17 -30.17
CA GLN A 330 -4.71 -4.22 -29.74
C GLN A 330 -5.21 -2.79 -29.85
N GLY A 331 -4.83 -1.95 -28.89
CA GLY A 331 -5.18 -0.54 -28.86
C GLY A 331 -6.64 -0.29 -28.47
N GLY A 332 -7.32 0.58 -29.21
CA GLY A 332 -8.69 0.98 -28.93
C GLY A 332 -8.80 2.21 -28.04
N SER A 333 -10.06 2.53 -27.72
CA SER A 333 -10.43 3.52 -26.73
C SER A 333 -11.68 3.08 -25.98
N ILE A 334 -11.94 3.69 -24.83
CA ILE A 334 -13.16 3.41 -24.07
C ILE A 334 -14.43 3.67 -24.86
N ALA A 335 -14.43 4.69 -25.72
CA ALA A 335 -15.57 5.01 -26.58
C ALA A 335 -15.83 3.90 -27.60
N GLU A 336 -14.79 3.44 -28.30
CA GLU A 336 -14.92 2.34 -29.27
C GLU A 336 -15.28 1.01 -28.57
N PHE A 337 -14.65 0.70 -27.44
CA PHE A 337 -14.95 -0.50 -26.65
C PHE A 337 -16.39 -0.50 -26.14
N THR A 338 -16.89 0.63 -25.63
CA THR A 338 -18.28 0.78 -25.20
C THR A 338 -19.25 0.55 -26.36
N ALA A 339 -18.97 1.12 -27.54
CA ALA A 339 -19.80 0.96 -28.72
C ALA A 339 -19.85 -0.49 -29.22
N LEU A 340 -18.71 -1.21 -29.16
CA LEU A 340 -18.61 -2.60 -29.64
C LEU A 340 -19.18 -3.62 -28.64
N THR A 341 -19.09 -3.35 -27.34
CA THR A 341 -19.47 -4.33 -26.28
C THR A 341 -20.82 -4.04 -25.64
N GLY A 342 -21.32 -2.80 -25.76
CA GLY A 342 -22.52 -2.32 -25.09
C GLY A 342 -22.35 -2.11 -23.57
N LEU A 343 -21.12 -2.16 -23.05
CA LEU A 343 -20.81 -1.94 -21.63
C LEU A 343 -20.84 -0.44 -21.30
N THR A 344 -21.87 -0.03 -20.59
CA THR A 344 -22.16 1.37 -20.26
C THR A 344 -21.45 1.81 -18.97
N PRO A 345 -21.30 3.13 -18.75
CA PRO A 345 -21.04 3.71 -17.43
C PRO A 345 -21.77 2.99 -16.29
N GLY A 346 -21.08 2.79 -15.17
CA GLY A 346 -21.59 2.13 -13.96
C GLY A 346 -21.72 0.61 -14.03
N SER A 347 -21.64 0.00 -15.23
CA SER A 347 -21.84 -1.45 -15.41
C SER A 347 -20.55 -2.28 -15.49
N VAL A 348 -19.39 -1.64 -15.30
CA VAL A 348 -18.09 -2.30 -15.32
C VAL A 348 -17.41 -2.13 -13.96
N LEU A 349 -16.87 -3.21 -13.40
CA LEU A 349 -15.89 -3.17 -12.32
C LEU A 349 -14.50 -3.43 -12.92
N TYR A 350 -13.62 -2.45 -12.90
CA TYR A 350 -12.26 -2.60 -13.40
C TYR A 350 -11.27 -2.75 -12.23
N CYS A 351 -10.50 -3.84 -12.27
CA CYS A 351 -9.49 -4.16 -11.27
C CYS A 351 -8.10 -3.87 -11.85
N GLY A 352 -7.27 -3.15 -11.10
CA GLY A 352 -5.89 -2.85 -11.48
C GLY A 352 -5.08 -2.32 -10.32
N ASP A 353 -3.77 -2.17 -10.49
CA ASP A 353 -2.86 -1.74 -9.43
C ASP A 353 -2.38 -0.29 -9.55
N GLN A 354 -2.51 0.33 -10.73
CA GLN A 354 -2.04 1.69 -10.93
C GLN A 354 -3.13 2.74 -10.63
N LEU A 355 -2.84 3.67 -9.72
CA LEU A 355 -3.77 4.73 -9.33
C LEU A 355 -4.23 5.61 -10.50
N LEU A 356 -3.33 5.96 -11.42
CA LEU A 356 -3.69 6.79 -12.57
C LEU A 356 -4.39 6.00 -13.68
N GLY A 357 -3.71 4.98 -14.20
CA GLY A 357 -4.14 4.19 -15.36
C GLY A 357 -5.40 3.36 -15.11
N ASP A 358 -5.51 2.76 -13.93
CA ASP A 358 -6.52 1.73 -13.65
C ASP A 358 -7.61 2.17 -12.67
N ILE A 359 -7.38 3.25 -11.94
CA ILE A 359 -8.37 3.74 -10.98
C ILE A 359 -8.92 5.10 -11.38
N SER A 360 -8.04 6.11 -11.49
CA SER A 360 -8.48 7.49 -11.71
C SER A 360 -9.16 7.67 -13.07
N ARG A 361 -8.62 7.06 -14.14
CA ARG A 361 -9.16 7.18 -15.49
C ARG A 361 -10.44 6.35 -15.71
N PRO A 362 -10.51 5.06 -15.32
CA PRO A 362 -11.75 4.30 -15.37
C PRO A 362 -12.87 4.96 -14.58
N LYS A 363 -12.56 5.48 -13.39
CA LYS A 363 -13.53 6.22 -12.59
C LYS A 363 -14.00 7.51 -13.26
N GLY A 364 -13.10 8.25 -13.91
CA GLY A 364 -13.47 9.40 -14.74
C GLY A 364 -14.41 9.04 -15.89
N ALA A 365 -14.32 7.80 -16.39
CA ALA A 365 -15.26 7.22 -17.34
C ALA A 365 -16.45 6.50 -16.68
N PHE A 366 -16.67 6.74 -15.38
CA PHE A 366 -17.77 6.20 -14.58
C PHE A 366 -17.80 4.67 -14.48
N TRP A 367 -16.68 3.99 -14.71
CA TRP A 367 -16.53 2.58 -14.30
C TRP A 367 -16.35 2.49 -12.79
N ARG A 368 -16.80 1.38 -12.21
CA ARG A 368 -16.47 1.03 -10.83
C ARG A 368 -15.04 0.53 -10.77
N THR A 369 -14.35 0.75 -9.66
CA THR A 369 -12.90 0.45 -9.58
C THR A 369 -12.52 -0.37 -8.35
N CYS A 370 -11.65 -1.36 -8.54
CA CYS A 370 -11.04 -2.15 -7.48
C CYS A 370 -9.51 -2.01 -7.57
N LEU A 371 -8.88 -1.37 -6.58
CA LEU A 371 -7.43 -1.20 -6.56
C LEU A 371 -6.75 -2.40 -5.89
N ILE A 372 -5.71 -2.95 -6.55
CA ILE A 372 -4.87 -4.00 -5.99
C ILE A 372 -3.66 -3.36 -5.28
N VAL A 373 -3.53 -3.61 -3.98
CA VAL A 373 -2.47 -3.06 -3.11
C VAL A 373 -1.93 -4.15 -2.17
N PRO A 374 -0.98 -4.99 -2.61
CA PRO A 374 -0.44 -6.11 -1.84
C PRO A 374 0.17 -5.71 -0.49
N GLU A 375 0.66 -4.47 -0.37
CA GLU A 375 1.21 -3.89 0.86
C GLU A 375 0.23 -3.95 2.04
N ILE A 376 -1.09 -4.06 1.77
CA ILE A 376 -2.14 -4.22 2.78
C ILE A 376 -1.93 -5.46 3.66
N GLN A 377 -1.42 -6.55 3.10
CA GLN A 377 -1.19 -7.76 3.89
C GLN A 377 -0.17 -7.52 5.01
N TRP A 378 0.78 -6.60 4.78
CA TRP A 378 1.79 -6.22 5.76
C TRP A 378 1.27 -5.18 6.73
N GLU A 379 0.55 -4.17 6.24
CA GLU A 379 -0.12 -3.16 7.07
C GLU A 379 -1.06 -3.81 8.10
N VAL A 380 -1.90 -4.75 7.69
CA VAL A 380 -2.80 -5.46 8.61
C VAL A 380 -2.01 -6.25 9.66
N LYS A 381 -0.94 -6.95 9.24
CA LYS A 381 -0.09 -7.70 10.17
C LYS A 381 0.69 -6.79 11.13
N ALA A 382 1.18 -5.65 10.66
CA ALA A 382 1.91 -4.66 11.47
C ALA A 382 0.99 -4.07 12.54
N VAL A 383 -0.23 -3.66 12.15
CA VAL A 383 -1.26 -3.20 13.08
C VAL A 383 -1.61 -4.29 14.10
N GLN A 384 -1.81 -5.54 13.66
CA GLN A 384 -2.12 -6.66 14.56
C GLN A 384 -1.01 -6.95 15.58
N LYS A 385 0.25 -6.79 15.18
CA LYS A 385 1.39 -6.98 16.09
C LYS A 385 1.52 -5.89 17.15
N ASN A 386 0.99 -4.69 16.90
CA ASN A 386 1.09 -3.55 17.81
C ASN A 386 -0.27 -2.89 18.10
N LEU A 387 -1.32 -3.71 18.32
CA LEU A 387 -2.67 -3.20 18.63
C LEU A 387 -2.68 -2.27 19.85
N LEU A 388 -1.91 -2.61 20.88
CA LEU A 388 -1.80 -1.78 22.07
C LEU A 388 -1.23 -0.40 21.76
N GLY A 389 -0.17 -0.30 20.95
CA GLY A 389 0.37 1.00 20.57
C GLY A 389 -0.60 1.81 19.70
N VAL A 390 -1.41 1.15 18.86
CA VAL A 390 -2.48 1.83 18.11
C VAL A 390 -3.51 2.41 19.08
N ASP A 391 -3.94 1.60 20.07
CA ASP A 391 -4.87 2.05 21.10
C ASP A 391 -4.29 3.21 21.93
N CYS A 392 -2.99 3.20 22.24
CA CYS A 392 -2.29 4.29 22.92
C CYS A 392 -2.29 5.57 22.10
N LEU A 393 -1.94 5.51 20.81
CA LEU A 393 -1.95 6.67 19.92
C LEU A 393 -3.37 7.28 19.84
N VAL A 394 -4.39 6.45 19.64
CA VAL A 394 -5.79 6.88 19.60
C VAL A 394 -6.20 7.54 20.92
N ALA A 395 -5.80 6.98 22.06
CA ALA A 395 -6.08 7.56 23.38
C ALA A 395 -5.38 8.92 23.56
N SER A 396 -4.11 9.06 23.16
CA SER A 396 -3.37 10.32 23.21
C SER A 396 -4.02 11.42 22.35
N GLU A 397 -4.40 11.11 21.11
CA GLU A 397 -5.10 12.06 20.22
C GLU A 397 -6.46 12.48 20.77
N LEU A 398 -7.21 11.53 21.35
CA LEU A 398 -8.51 11.81 21.98
C LEU A 398 -8.36 12.67 23.24
N ASN A 399 -7.35 12.40 24.07
CA ASN A 399 -7.07 13.18 25.26
C ASN A 399 -6.75 14.64 24.88
N GLN A 400 -5.85 14.83 23.91
CA GLN A 400 -5.50 16.16 23.38
C GLN A 400 -6.74 16.88 22.81
N SER A 401 -7.53 16.19 21.99
CA SER A 401 -8.75 16.76 21.40
C SER A 401 -9.79 17.17 22.45
N ARG A 402 -9.95 16.38 23.51
CA ARG A 402 -10.86 16.70 24.62
C ARG A 402 -10.36 17.85 25.46
N TYR A 403 -9.05 17.95 25.65
CA TYR A 403 -8.43 19.06 26.32
C TYR A 403 -8.73 20.36 25.58
N LEU A 404 -8.42 20.41 24.28
CA LEU A 404 -8.70 21.55 23.41
C LEU A 404 -10.19 21.93 23.37
N ALA A 405 -11.10 20.96 23.40
CA ALA A 405 -12.54 21.23 23.37
C ALA A 405 -13.09 21.82 24.69
N ARG A 406 -12.39 21.66 25.82
CA ARG A 406 -12.82 22.15 27.14
C ARG A 406 -12.28 23.54 27.49
N HIS A 407 -11.19 23.96 26.85
CA HIS A 407 -10.52 25.22 27.13
C HIS A 407 -10.96 26.26 26.07
N ASP A 408 -11.78 27.23 26.48
CA ASP A 408 -12.32 28.30 25.64
C ASP A 408 -11.28 29.43 25.42
N ILE A 409 -11.44 30.21 24.34
CA ILE A 409 -10.58 31.36 23.94
C ILE A 409 -10.47 32.43 25.06
N ASN A 410 -11.36 32.39 26.04
CA ASN A 410 -11.40 33.30 27.18
C ASN A 410 -10.44 32.92 28.33
N HIS A 411 -9.78 31.77 28.27
CA HIS A 411 -8.70 31.44 29.19
C HIS A 411 -7.42 32.16 28.76
N ILE A 412 -6.81 32.89 29.70
CA ILE A 412 -5.45 33.41 29.53
C ILE A 412 -4.55 32.18 29.36
N VAL A 413 -3.90 32.06 28.20
CA VAL A 413 -2.82 31.08 28.02
C VAL A 413 -1.68 31.54 28.92
N ASP A 414 -1.49 30.85 30.03
CA ASP A 414 -0.32 31.00 30.87
C ASP A 414 0.73 29.94 30.50
N ASP A 415 1.95 30.09 31.00
CA ASP A 415 3.07 29.20 30.70
C ASP A 415 2.77 27.72 31.07
N ILE A 416 1.83 27.50 32.00
CA ILE A 416 1.42 26.15 32.44
C ILE A 416 0.55 25.49 31.36
N GLU A 417 -0.41 26.23 30.80
CA GLU A 417 -1.25 25.77 29.69
C GLU A 417 -0.41 25.45 28.45
N GLU A 418 0.55 26.31 28.12
CA GLU A 418 1.46 26.08 26.99
C GLU A 418 2.33 24.82 27.22
N ALA A 419 2.95 24.68 28.39
CA ALA A 419 3.76 23.50 28.73
C ALA A 419 2.93 22.20 28.68
N ARG A 420 1.68 22.23 29.15
CA ARG A 420 0.80 21.07 29.11
C ARG A 420 0.37 20.70 27.69
N MET A 421 0.11 21.69 26.84
CA MET A 421 -0.17 21.47 25.43
C MET A 421 1.03 20.85 24.69
N GLN A 422 2.24 21.31 24.99
CA GLN A 422 3.47 20.73 24.47
C GLN A 422 3.70 19.29 24.95
N ASP A 423 3.42 18.99 26.22
CA ASP A 423 3.48 17.63 26.76
C ASP A 423 2.49 16.70 26.03
N MET A 424 1.22 17.11 25.90
CA MET A 424 0.22 16.31 25.17
C MET A 424 0.59 16.09 23.70
N GLN A 425 1.16 17.09 23.03
CA GLN A 425 1.66 16.94 21.66
C GLN A 425 2.83 15.95 21.60
N SER A 426 3.79 16.06 22.53
CA SER A 426 4.94 15.14 22.62
C SER A 426 4.47 13.70 22.84
N GLN A 427 3.43 13.49 23.64
CA GLN A 427 2.85 12.15 23.84
C GLN A 427 2.24 11.57 22.55
N VAL A 428 1.56 12.40 21.74
CA VAL A 428 1.04 11.99 20.43
C VAL A 428 2.20 11.65 19.49
N ASP A 429 3.24 12.48 19.45
CA ASP A 429 4.38 12.29 18.56
C ASP A 429 5.16 11.00 18.89
N VAL A 430 5.43 10.74 20.17
CA VAL A 430 6.09 9.50 20.63
C VAL A 430 5.25 8.28 20.27
N SER A 431 3.96 8.28 20.62
CA SER A 431 3.05 7.16 20.32
C SER A 431 2.93 6.94 18.81
N SER A 432 2.99 8.02 18.03
CA SER A 432 2.98 7.94 16.58
C SER A 432 4.26 7.31 16.04
N GLN A 433 5.43 7.73 16.52
CA GLN A 433 6.71 7.16 16.12
C GLN A 433 6.78 5.67 16.42
N GLU A 434 6.38 5.24 17.62
CA GLU A 434 6.29 3.82 18.01
C GLU A 434 5.42 2.99 17.05
N ILE A 435 4.40 3.61 16.45
CA ILE A 435 3.51 2.97 15.48
C ILE A 435 4.08 3.04 14.07
N GLN A 436 4.72 4.12 13.66
CA GLN A 436 5.29 4.23 12.33
C GLN A 436 6.44 3.22 12.12
N VAL A 437 7.27 2.97 13.14
CA VAL A 437 8.41 2.04 13.03
C VAL A 437 8.02 0.59 12.80
N VAL A 438 6.78 0.17 13.14
CA VAL A 438 6.32 -1.20 12.89
C VAL A 438 5.92 -1.46 11.43
N PHE A 439 5.84 -0.41 10.61
CA PHE A 439 5.52 -0.51 9.18
C PHE A 439 6.79 -0.58 8.32
N ASN A 440 7.28 0.57 7.84
CA ASN A 440 8.48 0.69 7.01
C ASN A 440 9.38 1.75 7.64
N ASP A 441 10.67 1.49 7.83
CA ASP A 441 11.61 2.48 8.36
C ASP A 441 12.38 3.14 7.18
N PRO A 442 12.44 4.48 7.05
CA PRO A 442 11.88 5.52 7.94
C PRO A 442 10.47 6.01 7.55
N PHE A 443 9.88 5.46 6.48
CA PHE A 443 8.69 6.05 5.87
C PHE A 443 7.34 5.65 6.47
N GLY A 444 7.29 4.83 7.51
CA GLY A 444 6.10 4.36 8.20
C GLY A 444 5.02 3.76 7.30
N SER A 445 3.75 3.95 7.70
CA SER A 445 2.59 3.47 6.93
C SER A 445 2.53 4.08 5.53
N ILE A 446 2.09 3.29 4.55
CA ILE A 446 1.87 3.80 3.17
C ILE A 446 0.59 4.62 3.06
N PHE A 447 -0.34 4.48 4.02
CA PHE A 447 -1.66 5.09 3.98
C PHE A 447 -1.79 6.31 4.90
N THR A 448 -1.01 6.37 5.98
CA THR A 448 -1.11 7.44 6.98
C THR A 448 0.23 8.06 7.36
N THR A 449 0.18 9.32 7.74
CA THR A 449 1.17 10.01 8.57
C THR A 449 0.64 10.04 10.01
N THR A 450 1.33 10.72 10.92
CA THR A 450 0.88 10.90 12.31
C THR A 450 -0.56 11.43 12.40
N SER A 451 -0.87 12.49 11.66
CA SER A 451 -2.11 13.26 11.83
C SER A 451 -3.06 13.24 10.62
N ALA A 452 -2.66 12.60 9.53
CA ALA A 452 -3.44 12.62 8.28
C ALA A 452 -3.22 11.37 7.43
N ARG A 453 -4.00 11.22 6.37
CA ARG A 453 -3.68 10.26 5.31
C ARG A 453 -2.47 10.75 4.53
N THR A 454 -1.64 9.83 4.06
CA THR A 454 -0.66 10.15 3.01
C THR A 454 -1.38 10.61 1.74
N TYR A 455 -0.68 11.31 0.86
CA TYR A 455 -1.16 11.66 -0.46
C TYR A 455 -1.67 10.42 -1.22
N TYR A 456 -0.92 9.31 -1.13
CA TYR A 456 -1.30 8.02 -1.70
C TYR A 456 -2.57 7.47 -1.06
N GLY A 457 -2.63 7.38 0.28
CA GLY A 457 -3.79 6.88 1.01
C GLY A 457 -5.06 7.68 0.73
N SER A 458 -4.96 9.01 0.63
CA SER A 458 -6.07 9.87 0.23
C SER A 458 -6.52 9.60 -1.20
N ARG A 459 -5.61 9.30 -2.14
CA ARG A 459 -6.00 8.89 -3.50
C ARG A 459 -6.64 7.50 -3.53
N VAL A 460 -6.15 6.53 -2.75
CA VAL A 460 -6.81 5.23 -2.61
C VAL A 460 -8.24 5.43 -2.13
N PHE A 461 -8.44 6.16 -1.03
CA PHE A 461 -9.76 6.47 -0.46
C PHE A 461 -10.68 7.21 -1.45
N ASN A 462 -10.16 8.29 -2.05
CA ASN A 462 -10.95 9.18 -2.90
C ASN A 462 -11.18 8.64 -4.32
N ARG A 463 -10.34 7.75 -4.84
CA ARG A 463 -10.41 7.31 -6.25
C ARG A 463 -10.86 5.87 -6.41
N SER A 464 -10.56 4.95 -5.49
CA SER A 464 -11.05 3.57 -5.60
C SER A 464 -12.47 3.42 -5.05
N ASP A 465 -13.29 2.52 -5.59
CA ASP A 465 -14.52 2.10 -4.93
C ASP A 465 -14.24 0.98 -3.92
N LEU A 466 -13.45 0.00 -4.35
CA LEU A 466 -12.96 -1.13 -3.59
C LEU A 466 -11.43 -1.13 -3.64
N TYR A 467 -10.79 -1.74 -2.65
CA TYR A 467 -9.38 -2.05 -2.72
C TYR A 467 -9.08 -3.32 -1.92
N THR A 468 -8.06 -4.06 -2.32
CA THR A 468 -7.71 -5.34 -1.69
C THR A 468 -6.27 -5.70 -1.99
N ALA A 469 -5.67 -6.59 -1.19
CA ALA A 469 -4.30 -7.04 -1.42
C ALA A 469 -4.13 -7.83 -2.73
N LYS A 470 -5.10 -8.67 -3.07
CA LYS A 470 -5.05 -9.58 -4.23
C LYS A 470 -6.40 -9.62 -4.90
N VAL A 471 -6.42 -9.66 -6.23
CA VAL A 471 -7.67 -9.72 -6.99
C VAL A 471 -8.48 -10.99 -6.66
N THR A 472 -7.78 -12.09 -6.33
CA THR A 472 -8.37 -13.38 -5.94
C THR A 472 -9.22 -13.28 -4.67
N ASN A 473 -9.02 -12.26 -3.83
CA ASN A 473 -9.85 -12.04 -2.63
C ASN A 473 -11.33 -11.81 -2.99
N LEU A 474 -11.62 -11.32 -4.21
CA LEU A 474 -12.99 -11.23 -4.71
C LEU A 474 -13.70 -12.59 -4.79
N ALA A 475 -12.96 -13.70 -4.93
CA ALA A 475 -13.52 -15.06 -4.97
C ALA A 475 -14.14 -15.48 -3.64
N ASN A 476 -13.80 -14.80 -2.54
CA ASN A 476 -14.35 -15.07 -1.21
C ASN A 476 -15.78 -14.52 -1.05
N TYR A 477 -16.29 -13.81 -2.05
CA TYR A 477 -17.60 -13.17 -2.01
C TYR A 477 -18.52 -13.73 -3.09
N SER A 478 -19.82 -13.74 -2.78
CA SER A 478 -20.86 -14.08 -3.76
C SER A 478 -20.78 -13.13 -4.97
N PRO A 479 -21.02 -13.62 -6.20
CA PRO A 479 -21.14 -12.74 -7.37
C PRO A 479 -22.34 -11.79 -7.30
N PHE A 480 -23.24 -11.97 -6.31
CA PHE A 480 -24.36 -11.07 -6.03
C PHE A 480 -24.11 -10.17 -4.81
N ASN A 481 -22.89 -10.14 -4.28
CA ASN A 481 -22.56 -9.39 -3.07
C ASN A 481 -22.83 -7.88 -3.23
N VAL A 482 -23.15 -7.24 -2.10
CA VAL A 482 -23.22 -5.79 -2.01
C VAL A 482 -22.16 -5.31 -1.03
N PHE A 483 -21.04 -4.85 -1.58
CA PHE A 483 -19.97 -4.23 -0.81
C PHE A 483 -20.48 -2.90 -0.26
N ARG A 484 -20.36 -2.69 1.05
CA ARG A 484 -20.75 -1.45 1.72
C ARG A 484 -19.61 -0.97 2.63
N PRO A 485 -19.29 0.34 2.61
CA PRO A 485 -18.34 0.90 3.56
C PRO A 485 -18.88 0.77 4.97
N GLU A 486 -17.99 0.56 5.94
CA GLU A 486 -18.32 0.51 7.36
C GLU A 486 -19.07 1.79 7.77
N MET A 487 -20.03 1.66 8.68
CA MET A 487 -20.90 2.79 9.06
C MET A 487 -20.11 3.91 9.72
N ALA A 488 -19.11 3.56 10.55
CA ALA A 488 -18.25 4.51 11.24
C ALA A 488 -17.50 5.44 10.26
N ALA A 489 -17.06 4.91 9.11
CA ALA A 489 -16.37 5.69 8.08
C ALA A 489 -17.26 6.73 7.37
N ARG A 490 -18.58 6.74 7.63
CA ARG A 490 -19.53 7.71 7.06
C ARG A 490 -19.86 8.85 8.00
N PHE A 491 -19.51 8.73 9.28
CA PHE A 491 -19.81 9.75 10.26
C PHE A 491 -18.86 10.94 10.09
N MET A 492 -19.43 12.13 10.06
CA MET A 492 -18.67 13.37 10.23
C MET A 492 -18.26 13.51 11.70
N PRO A 493 -17.20 14.28 12.02
CA PRO A 493 -16.70 14.40 13.40
C PRO A 493 -17.79 14.73 14.46
N HIS A 494 -18.76 15.59 14.12
CA HIS A 494 -19.85 15.94 15.04
C HIS A 494 -20.84 14.79 15.33
N GLN A 495 -20.93 13.77 14.45
CA GLN A 495 -21.79 12.60 14.61
C GLN A 495 -21.16 11.53 15.49
N HIS A 496 -19.81 11.52 15.58
CA HIS A 496 -19.07 10.64 16.49
C HIS A 496 -19.30 10.99 17.97
N MET A 497 -19.77 12.21 18.27
CA MET A 497 -19.98 12.65 19.66
C MET A 497 -20.98 11.81 20.44
N TRP A 498 -21.88 11.08 19.78
CA TRP A 498 -22.94 10.30 20.43
C TRP A 498 -22.69 8.79 20.45
N THR A 499 -21.91 8.25 19.51
CA THR A 499 -21.58 6.81 19.43
C THR A 499 -20.33 6.46 20.23
N THR A 500 -19.35 7.35 20.25
CA THR A 500 -18.03 7.13 20.83
C THR A 500 -18.01 7.35 22.35
N ARG A 501 -18.96 8.14 22.88
CA ARG A 501 -18.96 8.62 24.27
C ARG A 501 -19.22 7.52 25.31
N ALA A 502 -19.91 6.44 24.94
CA ALA A 502 -20.26 5.37 25.88
C ALA A 502 -19.20 4.26 25.97
N GLU A 503 -18.59 3.87 24.85
CA GLU A 503 -17.63 2.75 24.79
C GLU A 503 -16.17 3.20 24.98
N ILE A 504 -15.81 4.41 24.55
CA ILE A 504 -14.44 4.92 24.71
C ILE A 504 -14.20 5.42 26.13
N VAL A 505 -15.12 6.14 26.78
CA VAL A 505 -14.89 6.65 28.15
C VAL A 505 -14.55 5.53 29.15
N ALA A 506 -15.12 4.33 28.99
CA ALA A 506 -14.82 3.18 29.83
C ALA A 506 -13.48 2.48 29.50
N LYS A 507 -13.01 2.55 28.25
CA LYS A 507 -11.74 1.94 27.80
C LYS A 507 -10.53 2.88 27.92
N ASP A 508 -10.77 4.18 27.75
CA ASP A 508 -9.77 5.24 27.71
C ASP A 508 -9.03 5.37 29.04
N GLU A 509 -9.74 5.35 30.18
CA GLU A 509 -9.09 5.36 31.49
C GLU A 509 -8.22 4.12 31.76
N ALA A 510 -8.59 2.96 31.22
CA ALA A 510 -7.81 1.73 31.38
C ALA A 510 -6.58 1.70 30.45
N LEU A 511 -6.73 2.17 29.21
CA LEU A 511 -5.65 2.24 28.22
C LEU A 511 -4.63 3.33 28.56
N LEU A 512 -5.08 4.49 29.05
CA LEU A 512 -4.18 5.54 29.56
C LEU A 512 -3.33 5.03 30.73
N ARG A 513 -3.93 4.29 31.68
CA ARG A 513 -3.18 3.66 32.77
C ARG A 513 -2.16 2.64 32.27
N ALA A 514 -2.54 1.80 31.30
CA ALA A 514 -1.62 0.83 30.70
C ALA A 514 -0.44 1.52 29.95
N ALA A 515 -0.71 2.63 29.26
CA ALA A 515 0.33 3.43 28.61
C ALA A 515 1.29 4.09 29.62
N GLU A 516 0.75 4.61 30.73
CA GLU A 516 1.53 5.18 31.83
C GLU A 516 2.36 4.12 32.58
N GLU A 517 1.82 2.93 32.81
CA GLU A 517 2.54 1.79 33.38
C GLU A 517 3.70 1.37 32.47
N ARG A 518 3.46 1.22 31.16
CA ARG A 518 4.52 0.88 30.18
C ARG A 518 5.63 1.93 30.14
N ARG A 519 5.29 3.23 30.28
CA ARG A 519 6.26 4.32 30.39
C ARG A 519 7.06 4.26 31.68
N ARG A 520 6.42 3.92 32.81
CA ARG A 520 7.14 3.69 34.07
C ARG A 520 8.08 2.49 33.96
N ASP A 521 7.64 1.40 33.35
CA ASP A 521 8.45 0.19 33.20
C ASP A 521 9.64 0.46 32.26
N ALA A 522 9.44 1.21 31.17
CA ALA A 522 10.52 1.64 30.28
C ALA A 522 11.51 2.62 30.95
N ASN A 523 11.03 3.49 31.84
CA ASN A 523 11.88 4.43 32.59
C ASN A 523 12.49 3.85 33.87
N ASN A 524 11.96 2.74 34.40
CA ASN A 524 12.46 2.04 35.59
C ASN A 524 13.39 0.86 35.24
N MET A 525 13.55 0.50 33.98
CA MET A 525 14.64 -0.38 33.54
C MET A 525 15.97 0.38 33.62
N GLY A 526 16.52 0.45 34.82
CA GLY A 526 17.93 0.77 35.04
C GLY A 526 18.84 -0.37 34.58
N PRO A 527 20.16 -0.16 34.46
CA PRO A 527 21.08 -1.13 33.86
C PRO A 527 21.34 -2.43 34.64
N ASP A 528 20.58 -2.75 35.69
CA ASP A 528 21.07 -3.64 36.77
C ASP A 528 20.03 -4.60 37.38
N ASP A 529 19.04 -5.08 36.60
CA ASP A 529 18.10 -6.12 37.05
C ASP A 529 18.22 -7.40 36.21
N SER A 530 19.46 -7.85 35.99
CA SER A 530 19.76 -9.20 35.53
C SER A 530 20.42 -10.03 36.63
N GLU A 531 19.77 -10.23 37.77
CA GLU A 531 20.13 -11.33 38.66
C GLU A 531 18.91 -12.06 39.21
N ASP A 532 19.05 -13.40 39.18
CA ASP A 532 18.32 -14.40 39.95
C ASP A 532 17.03 -15.01 39.37
N TYR A 533 17.16 -15.66 38.20
CA TYR A 533 16.47 -16.96 38.03
C TYR A 533 17.29 -18.05 38.73
N GLY A 534 17.08 -18.13 40.04
CA GLY A 534 17.59 -19.21 40.87
C GLY A 534 17.20 -20.58 40.32
N SER A 535 18.22 -21.41 40.19
CA SER A 535 18.17 -22.85 39.91
C SER A 535 17.06 -23.57 40.68
N VAL A 536 16.22 -24.31 39.96
CA VAL A 536 15.51 -25.47 40.53
C VAL A 536 15.74 -26.64 39.59
N ASP A 537 16.84 -27.34 39.83
CA ASP A 537 16.92 -28.77 39.54
C ASP A 537 16.59 -29.55 40.82
N ASP A 538 15.94 -30.69 40.59
CA ASP A 538 15.74 -31.85 41.45
C ASP A 538 14.53 -31.97 42.40
N VAL A 539 13.65 -32.93 41.99
CA VAL A 539 13.07 -34.06 42.76
C VAL A 539 12.18 -33.67 43.97
N GLU A 540 10.86 -33.91 43.98
CA GLU A 540 10.15 -35.20 44.09
C GLU A 540 8.63 -34.99 43.91
#